data_AF-A0A821LSH3-F1
#
_entry.id   AF-A0A821LSH3-F1
#
_cell.length_a   1.000
_cell.length_b   1.000
_cell.length_c   1.000
_cell.angle_alpha   90.00
_cell.angle_beta   90.00
_cell.angle_gamma   90.00
#
_symmetry.space_group_name_H-M   'P 1'
#
loop_
_entity.id
_entity.type
_entity.pdbx_description
1 polymer ?
#
loop_
_entity_poly.entity_id
_entity_poly.type
_entity_poly.pdbx_seq_one_letter_code
_entity_poly.pdbx_strand_id
1 'polypeptide(L)'
;MIEDDYREINSDIKRTATINLYKTLNETDFLSKPQAEIRKEFRKLPNPPAKDTHAARYEENLDKSRYRDVIPGESTRVKLQEDIDDTSDFINANYVSGYNNEEKAYIFTQGPLQSTVKDFWRMIWQENISIIVMTTNIREAGTMKCYPYWPLRTKQYLNSGPYQILNEKSDSYDSFNITTLLLRKRNHSETRTI
;
A
#
# COMPACT_ATOMS: atom_id res chain seq x y z
N MET A 1 -5.11 -31.30 19.84
CA MET A 1 -3.69 -31.64 20.02
C MET A 1 -2.96 -31.54 18.70
N ILE A 2 -2.60 -30.32 18.30
CA ILE A 2 -1.35 -29.96 17.61
C ILE A 2 -1.13 -28.51 18.03
N GLU A 3 -0.53 -28.35 19.21
CA GLU A 3 -0.04 -27.08 19.75
C GLU A 3 1.49 -27.15 19.68
N ASP A 4 2.11 -26.00 19.41
CA ASP A 4 3.51 -25.67 19.72
C ASP A 4 4.64 -26.32 18.91
N ASP A 5 4.99 -25.72 17.76
CA ASP A 5 6.35 -25.90 17.19
C ASP A 5 6.97 -24.63 16.57
N TYR A 6 6.69 -23.44 17.14
CA TYR A 6 7.29 -22.16 16.68
C TYR A 6 7.80 -21.24 17.80
N ARG A 7 8.46 -21.79 18.81
CA ARG A 7 9.33 -21.04 19.73
C ARG A 7 10.51 -21.96 20.06
N GLU A 8 11.71 -21.78 19.51
CA GLU A 8 12.68 -20.79 19.94
C GLU A 8 13.84 -20.77 18.93
N ILE A 9 13.95 -19.72 18.12
CA ILE A 9 15.24 -19.37 17.54
C ILE A 9 15.99 -18.60 18.62
N ASN A 10 16.99 -19.27 19.18
CA ASN A 10 17.87 -18.89 20.28
C ASN A 10 18.11 -17.37 20.36
N SER A 11 17.74 -16.75 21.49
CA SER A 11 17.78 -15.30 21.70
C SER A 11 19.18 -14.70 21.49
N ASP A 12 20.22 -15.49 21.71
CA ASP A 12 21.63 -15.13 21.46
C ASP A 12 21.99 -15.07 19.97
N ILE A 13 21.38 -15.88 19.12
CA ILE A 13 21.57 -15.82 17.66
C ILE A 13 20.91 -14.56 17.10
N LYS A 14 19.71 -14.21 17.57
CA LYS A 14 19.06 -12.94 17.20
C LYS A 14 19.86 -11.73 17.67
N ARG A 15 20.35 -11.74 18.91
CA ARG A 15 21.19 -10.66 19.44
C ARG A 15 22.51 -10.52 18.70
N THR A 16 23.16 -11.63 18.38
CA THR A 16 24.43 -11.64 17.63
C THR A 16 24.22 -11.22 16.17
N ALA A 17 23.15 -11.68 15.52
CA ALA A 17 22.79 -11.25 14.17
C ALA A 17 22.40 -9.76 14.12
N THR A 18 21.65 -9.26 15.12
CA THR A 18 21.32 -7.84 15.24
C THR A 18 22.56 -7.01 15.50
N ILE A 19 23.47 -7.42 16.39
CA ILE A 19 24.74 -6.72 16.66
C ILE A 19 25.65 -6.76 15.43
N ASN A 20 25.72 -7.87 14.71
CA ASN A 20 26.52 -7.99 13.50
C ASN A 20 25.92 -7.19 12.35
N LEU A 21 24.59 -7.09 12.25
CA LEU A 21 23.92 -6.23 11.28
C LEU A 21 24.15 -4.76 11.65
N TYR A 22 24.05 -4.39 12.93
CA TYR A 22 24.33 -3.03 13.41
C TYR A 22 25.81 -2.65 13.21
N LYS A 23 26.74 -3.57 13.49
CA LYS A 23 28.16 -3.40 13.21
C LYS A 23 28.39 -3.33 11.72
N THR A 24 27.79 -4.18 10.90
CA THR A 24 27.92 -4.10 9.43
C THR A 24 27.35 -2.79 8.91
N LEU A 25 26.19 -2.31 9.41
CA LEU A 25 25.58 -1.02 9.03
C LEU A 25 26.34 0.21 9.58
N ASN A 26 27.15 0.04 10.63
CA ASN A 26 28.02 1.10 11.18
C ASN A 26 29.47 1.03 10.64
N GLU A 27 29.95 -0.14 10.21
CA GLU A 27 31.27 -0.37 9.61
C GLU A 27 31.22 -0.13 8.09
N THR A 28 30.16 -0.59 7.41
CA THR A 28 29.68 0.07 6.20
C THR A 28 28.93 1.30 6.64
N ASP A 29 29.66 2.34 6.97
CA ASP A 29 29.09 3.66 7.20
C ASP A 29 28.34 4.07 5.93
N PHE A 30 27.05 3.70 5.88
CA PHE A 30 26.19 3.87 4.71
C PHE A 30 26.01 5.37 4.41
N LEU A 31 26.24 6.20 5.42
CA LEU A 31 26.31 7.66 5.35
C LEU A 31 27.67 8.19 4.87
N SER A 32 28.78 7.44 5.02
CA SER A 32 30.08 7.78 4.38
C SER A 32 30.39 7.02 3.09
N LYS A 33 29.61 6.01 2.71
CA LYS A 33 29.62 5.47 1.35
C LYS A 33 29.48 6.67 0.40
N PRO A 34 30.49 6.93 -0.45
CA PRO A 34 30.40 8.04 -1.38
C PRO A 34 29.12 7.89 -2.20
N GLN A 35 28.37 8.98 -2.39
CA GLN A 35 27.13 8.96 -3.19
C GLN A 35 27.32 8.28 -4.56
N ALA A 36 28.54 8.31 -5.11
CA ALA A 36 28.93 7.62 -6.33
C ALA A 36 28.78 6.08 -6.27
N GLU A 37 29.12 5.44 -5.16
CA GLU A 37 29.02 3.98 -5.00
C GLU A 37 27.57 3.54 -4.81
N ILE A 38 26.76 4.29 -4.05
CA ILE A 38 25.30 4.05 -3.95
C ILE A 38 24.65 4.16 -5.33
N ARG A 39 25.02 5.19 -6.12
CA ARG A 39 24.53 5.34 -7.50
C ARG A 39 24.97 4.18 -8.39
N LYS A 40 26.18 3.66 -8.18
CA LYS A 40 26.70 2.50 -8.93
C LYS A 40 25.93 1.23 -8.60
N GLU A 41 25.60 0.98 -7.34
CA GLU A 41 24.73 -0.13 -6.92
C GLU A 41 23.31 0.04 -7.49
N PHE A 42 22.71 1.22 -7.37
CA PHE A 42 21.38 1.51 -7.92
C PHE A 42 21.30 1.25 -9.43
N ARG A 43 22.32 1.65 -10.19
CA ARG A 43 22.39 1.40 -11.65
C ARG A 43 22.51 -0.08 -12.02
N LYS A 44 22.94 -0.94 -11.09
CA LYS A 44 22.99 -2.39 -11.29
C LYS A 44 21.64 -3.06 -11.02
N LEU A 45 20.70 -2.37 -10.37
CA LEU A 45 19.36 -2.91 -10.21
C LEU A 45 18.82 -3.24 -11.60
N PRO A 46 18.23 -4.42 -11.79
CA PRO A 46 17.64 -4.76 -13.07
C PRO A 46 16.62 -3.67 -13.39
N ASN A 47 16.70 -3.10 -14.59
CA ASN A 47 15.51 -2.48 -15.17
C ASN A 47 14.50 -3.61 -15.22
N PRO A 48 13.41 -3.56 -14.42
CA PRO A 48 12.42 -4.62 -14.49
C PRO A 48 12.03 -4.72 -15.98
N PRO A 49 12.02 -5.94 -16.57
CA PRO A 49 11.54 -6.10 -17.93
C PRO A 49 10.20 -5.38 -18.01
N ALA A 50 9.93 -4.69 -19.13
CA ALA A 50 8.64 -4.04 -19.35
C ALA A 50 7.57 -5.08 -19.01
N LYS A 51 6.97 -4.94 -17.82
CA LYS A 51 5.99 -5.92 -17.37
C LYS A 51 4.87 -5.84 -18.38
N ASP A 52 4.31 -6.99 -18.74
CA ASP A 52 3.04 -6.98 -19.44
C ASP A 52 2.11 -6.05 -18.64
N THR A 53 1.52 -5.07 -19.30
CA THR A 53 0.80 -3.93 -18.71
C THR A 53 -0.48 -3.64 -19.49
N HIS A 54 -0.98 -4.61 -20.26
CA HIS A 54 -2.06 -4.40 -21.21
C HIS A 54 -3.33 -3.84 -20.56
N ALA A 55 -3.70 -4.30 -19.36
CA ALA A 55 -4.89 -3.82 -18.68
C ALA A 55 -4.86 -2.30 -18.42
N ALA A 56 -3.70 -1.76 -18.07
CA ALA A 56 -3.52 -0.31 -17.84
C ALA A 56 -3.52 0.52 -19.12
N ARG A 57 -3.44 -0.12 -20.29
CA ARG A 57 -3.37 0.52 -21.61
C ARG A 57 -4.69 0.47 -22.38
N TYR A 58 -5.71 -0.20 -21.83
CA TYR A 58 -7.06 -0.12 -22.39
C TYR A 58 -7.62 1.30 -22.22
N GLU A 59 -8.39 1.75 -23.21
CA GLU A 59 -8.89 3.12 -23.33
C GLU A 59 -9.66 3.54 -22.06
N GLU A 60 -10.48 2.65 -21.53
CA GLU A 60 -11.28 2.85 -20.31
C GLU A 60 -10.45 3.00 -19.02
N ASN A 61 -9.16 2.63 -19.04
CA ASN A 61 -8.27 2.64 -17.87
C ASN A 61 -7.19 3.73 -17.94
N LEU A 62 -7.06 4.46 -19.06
CA LEU A 62 -6.02 5.46 -19.25
C LEU A 62 -6.03 6.56 -18.19
N ASP A 63 -7.22 6.94 -17.73
CA ASP A 63 -7.41 7.99 -16.71
C ASP A 63 -7.42 7.46 -15.27
N LYS A 64 -7.20 6.16 -15.07
CA LYS A 64 -7.15 5.54 -13.73
C LYS A 64 -5.75 5.49 -13.12
N SER A 65 -4.72 5.88 -13.89
CA SER A 65 -3.33 5.96 -13.43
C SER A 65 -2.88 7.40 -13.22
N ARG A 66 -2.26 7.70 -12.07
CA ARG A 66 -1.78 9.04 -11.72
C ARG A 66 -0.60 9.48 -12.57
N TYR A 67 0.28 8.55 -12.93
CA TYR A 67 1.44 8.79 -13.79
C TYR A 67 1.43 7.78 -14.94
N ARG A 68 1.66 8.26 -16.17
CA ARG A 68 1.59 7.45 -17.39
C ARG A 68 2.69 6.38 -17.48
N ASP A 69 3.79 6.63 -16.80
CA ASP A 69 4.99 5.78 -16.73
C ASP A 69 5.03 4.89 -15.48
N VAL A 70 4.05 5.02 -14.58
CA VAL A 70 3.91 4.18 -13.38
C VAL A 70 2.59 3.42 -13.45
N ILE A 71 2.62 2.24 -14.08
CA ILE A 71 1.45 1.39 -14.34
C ILE A 71 1.66 -0.01 -13.75
N PRO A 72 0.58 -0.71 -13.35
CA PRO A 72 0.71 -1.99 -12.66
C PRO A 72 1.14 -3.10 -13.61
N GLY A 73 2.02 -3.99 -13.15
CA GLY A 73 2.39 -5.19 -13.90
C GLY A 73 1.28 -6.24 -13.86
N GLU A 74 0.92 -6.80 -15.01
CA GLU A 74 -0.23 -7.68 -15.20
C GLU A 74 -0.19 -8.91 -14.30
N SER A 75 0.96 -9.58 -14.20
CA SER A 75 1.10 -10.83 -13.43
C SER A 75 0.84 -10.68 -11.93
N THR A 76 0.89 -9.46 -11.42
CA THR A 76 0.76 -9.18 -9.98
C THR A 76 -0.29 -8.11 -9.70
N ARG A 77 -1.06 -7.67 -10.71
CA ARG A 77 -2.04 -6.60 -10.48
C ARG A 77 -3.17 -7.09 -9.59
N VAL A 78 -3.70 -6.19 -8.78
CA VAL A 78 -4.95 -6.46 -8.08
C VAL A 78 -6.08 -6.37 -9.08
N LYS A 79 -6.92 -7.40 -9.15
CA LYS A 79 -8.11 -7.43 -10.02
C LYS A 79 -9.33 -7.16 -9.15
N LEU A 80 -10.06 -6.10 -9.45
CA LEU A 80 -11.28 -5.78 -8.73
C LEU A 80 -12.38 -6.75 -9.14
N GLN A 81 -13.11 -7.28 -8.15
CA GLN A 81 -14.33 -8.04 -8.38
C GLN A 81 -15.44 -7.10 -8.84
N GLU A 82 -16.35 -7.63 -9.65
CA GLU A 82 -17.56 -6.91 -10.04
C GLU A 82 -18.33 -6.47 -8.79
N ASP A 83 -18.79 -5.22 -8.79
CA ASP A 83 -19.63 -4.65 -7.75
C ASP A 83 -20.98 -4.22 -8.34
N ILE A 84 -21.93 -3.85 -7.49
CA ILE A 84 -23.33 -3.55 -7.87
C ILE A 84 -23.44 -2.57 -9.05
N ASP A 85 -22.53 -1.60 -9.14
CA ASP A 85 -22.52 -0.51 -10.11
C ASP A 85 -21.24 -0.43 -10.96
N ASP A 86 -20.35 -1.43 -10.88
CA ASP A 86 -19.04 -1.36 -11.53
C ASP A 86 -18.50 -2.74 -11.90
N THR A 87 -18.31 -2.96 -13.21
CA THR A 87 -17.74 -4.20 -13.75
C THR A 87 -16.26 -4.07 -14.12
N SER A 88 -15.66 -2.89 -13.96
CA SER A 88 -14.23 -2.70 -14.25
C SER A 88 -13.41 -3.47 -13.23
N ASP A 89 -12.44 -4.27 -13.70
CA ASP A 89 -11.52 -5.03 -12.85
C ASP A 89 -10.23 -4.26 -12.53
N PHE A 90 -10.12 -3.00 -12.97
CA PHE A 90 -8.87 -2.26 -12.99
C PHE A 90 -8.70 -1.31 -11.81
N ILE A 91 -7.55 -1.44 -11.15
CA ILE A 91 -6.95 -0.43 -10.26
C ILE A 91 -5.44 -0.45 -10.45
N ASN A 92 -4.79 0.72 -10.34
CA ASN A 92 -3.33 0.80 -10.34
C ASN A 92 -2.77 0.34 -8.99
N ALA A 93 -2.69 -0.99 -8.82
CA ALA A 93 -2.17 -1.65 -7.63
C ALA A 93 -1.53 -3.00 -7.99
N ASN A 94 -0.50 -3.39 -7.24
CA ASN A 94 0.14 -4.69 -7.35
C ASN A 94 0.27 -5.36 -5.98
N TYR A 95 0.07 -6.68 -5.95
CA TYR A 95 0.51 -7.52 -4.84
C TYR A 95 2.03 -7.58 -4.78
N VAL A 96 2.57 -7.53 -3.57
CA VAL A 96 4.00 -7.63 -3.28
C VAL A 96 4.20 -8.67 -2.19
N SER A 97 5.18 -9.56 -2.39
CA SER A 97 5.52 -10.58 -1.42
C SER A 97 6.18 -9.99 -0.17
N GLY A 98 5.89 -10.59 0.97
CA GLY A 98 6.42 -10.23 2.27
C GLY A 98 7.75 -10.92 2.58
N TYR A 99 8.12 -10.84 3.86
CA TYR A 99 9.25 -11.60 4.38
C TYR A 99 9.02 -13.11 4.20
N ASN A 100 10.10 -13.88 3.99
CA ASN A 100 10.04 -15.32 3.73
C ASN A 100 9.14 -15.74 2.55
N ASN A 101 9.03 -14.91 1.52
CA ASN A 101 8.21 -15.15 0.33
C ASN A 101 6.72 -15.35 0.64
N GLU A 102 6.22 -14.75 1.71
CA GLU A 102 4.78 -14.69 1.96
C GLU A 102 4.09 -14.02 0.76
N GLU A 103 3.32 -14.80 0.00
CA GLU A 103 2.66 -14.28 -1.18
C GLU A 103 1.58 -13.27 -0.79
N LYS A 104 1.48 -12.17 -1.56
CA LYS A 104 0.45 -11.14 -1.38
C LYS A 104 0.40 -10.50 0.01
N ALA A 105 1.53 -10.48 0.73
CA ALA A 105 1.61 -9.85 2.06
C ALA A 105 1.28 -8.36 2.04
N TYR A 106 1.58 -7.67 0.92
CA TYR A 106 1.30 -6.26 0.74
C TYR A 106 0.59 -5.97 -0.58
N ILE A 107 -0.11 -4.84 -0.60
CA ILE A 107 -0.59 -4.21 -1.83
C ILE A 107 0.04 -2.83 -1.92
N PHE A 108 0.82 -2.61 -2.99
CA PHE A 108 1.33 -1.28 -3.31
C PHE A 108 0.42 -0.65 -4.36
N THR A 109 -0.04 0.58 -4.10
CA THR A 109 -0.94 1.32 -4.98
C THR A 109 -0.58 2.81 -4.99
N GLN A 110 -1.01 3.52 -6.03
CA GLN A 110 -0.88 4.97 -6.10
C GLN A 110 -1.74 5.67 -5.03
N GLY A 111 -1.40 6.92 -4.69
CA GLY A 111 -2.33 7.79 -3.98
C GLY A 111 -3.62 8.00 -4.81
N PRO A 112 -4.82 7.65 -4.30
CA PRO A 112 -6.05 7.66 -5.10
C PRO A 112 -6.28 8.97 -5.84
N LEU A 113 -6.79 8.86 -7.07
CA LEU A 113 -7.36 9.99 -7.81
C LEU A 113 -8.80 10.20 -7.33
N GLN A 114 -9.36 11.38 -7.59
CA GLN A 114 -10.77 11.64 -7.27
C GLN A 114 -11.70 10.61 -7.91
N SER A 115 -11.42 10.24 -9.17
CA SER A 115 -12.18 9.24 -9.94
C SER A 115 -12.01 7.80 -9.43
N THR A 116 -10.91 7.49 -8.72
CA THR A 116 -10.57 6.13 -8.31
C THR A 116 -10.75 5.88 -6.80
N VAL A 117 -11.37 6.79 -6.06
CA VAL A 117 -11.65 6.59 -4.61
C VAL A 117 -12.58 5.39 -4.40
N LYS A 118 -13.57 5.20 -5.28
CA LYS A 118 -14.49 4.05 -5.22
C LYS A 118 -13.73 2.74 -5.44
N ASP A 119 -12.88 2.69 -6.45
CA ASP A 119 -12.03 1.54 -6.76
C ASP A 119 -11.08 1.20 -5.61
N PHE A 120 -10.51 2.22 -4.97
CA PHE A 120 -9.67 2.05 -3.78
C PHE A 120 -10.44 1.39 -2.63
N TRP A 121 -11.62 1.90 -2.27
CA TRP A 121 -12.42 1.28 -1.19
C TRP A 121 -12.96 -0.10 -1.55
N ARG A 122 -13.27 -0.35 -2.83
CA ARG A 122 -13.60 -1.69 -3.33
C ARG A 122 -12.44 -2.66 -3.14
N MET A 123 -11.21 -2.24 -3.43
CA MET A 123 -10.00 -3.02 -3.16
C MET A 123 -9.85 -3.33 -1.67
N ILE A 124 -9.94 -2.32 -0.80
CA ILE A 124 -9.81 -2.49 0.66
C ILE A 124 -10.84 -3.50 1.18
N TRP A 125 -12.09 -3.39 0.72
CA TRP A 125 -13.15 -4.31 1.11
C TRP A 125 -12.92 -5.74 0.60
N GLN A 126 -12.64 -5.94 -0.69
CA GLN A 126 -12.50 -7.28 -1.25
C GLN A 126 -11.29 -8.04 -0.68
N GLU A 127 -10.17 -7.33 -0.43
CA GLU A 127 -8.92 -7.91 0.06
C GLU A 127 -8.91 -8.03 1.59
N ASN A 128 -10.00 -7.63 2.26
CA ASN A 128 -10.13 -7.63 3.71
C ASN A 128 -8.97 -6.91 4.43
N ILE A 129 -8.57 -5.75 3.89
CA ILE A 129 -7.48 -4.95 4.46
C ILE A 129 -7.94 -4.31 5.76
N SER A 130 -7.07 -4.27 6.76
CA SER A 130 -7.29 -3.64 8.07
C SER A 130 -6.29 -2.54 8.40
N ILE A 131 -5.26 -2.33 7.56
CA ILE A 131 -4.21 -1.33 7.78
C ILE A 131 -3.90 -0.64 6.45
N ILE A 132 -3.93 0.69 6.45
CA ILE A 132 -3.51 1.51 5.31
C ILE A 132 -2.34 2.39 5.74
N VAL A 133 -1.23 2.31 5.01
CA VAL A 133 -0.05 3.17 5.24
C VAL A 133 0.04 4.19 4.10
N MET A 134 -0.17 5.47 4.41
CA MET A 134 -0.01 6.58 3.47
C MET A 134 1.30 7.32 3.75
N THR A 135 2.19 7.36 2.75
CA THR A 135 3.57 7.88 2.90
C THR A 135 3.79 9.24 2.23
N THR A 136 2.72 9.94 1.86
CA THR A 136 2.75 11.27 1.22
C THR A 136 1.73 12.19 1.87
N ASN A 137 1.97 13.49 1.82
CA ASN A 137 0.94 14.46 2.16
C ASN A 137 -0.12 14.52 1.05
N ILE A 138 -1.32 15.05 1.34
CA ILE A 138 -2.34 15.31 0.29
C ILE A 138 -1.77 16.21 -0.81
N ARG A 139 -0.99 17.23 -0.40
CA ARG A 139 -0.27 18.14 -1.29
C ARG A 139 1.19 18.28 -0.87
N GLU A 140 2.07 18.34 -1.85
CA GLU A 140 3.50 18.61 -1.69
C GLU A 140 3.91 19.64 -2.74
N ALA A 141 4.60 20.71 -2.32
CA ALA A 141 4.99 21.81 -3.21
C ALA A 141 3.82 22.36 -4.07
N GLY A 142 2.60 22.40 -3.50
CA GLY A 142 1.38 22.84 -4.17
C GLY A 142 0.70 21.78 -5.06
N THR A 143 1.38 20.71 -5.43
CA THR A 143 0.84 19.62 -6.27
C THR A 143 0.06 18.61 -5.43
N MET A 144 -1.11 18.17 -5.90
CA MET A 144 -1.87 17.10 -5.26
C MET A 144 -1.22 15.74 -5.52
N LYS A 145 -0.77 15.07 -4.45
CA LYS A 145 -0.14 13.74 -4.51
C LYS A 145 -1.12 12.62 -4.22
N CYS A 146 -2.14 12.90 -3.42
CA CYS A 146 -3.17 11.95 -3.04
C CYS A 146 -4.49 12.69 -2.85
N TYR A 147 -5.58 12.21 -3.47
CA TYR A 147 -6.90 12.74 -3.19
C TYR A 147 -7.37 12.20 -1.83
N PRO A 148 -7.97 13.03 -0.95
CA PRO A 148 -8.44 12.57 0.34
C PRO A 148 -9.54 11.50 0.15
N TYR A 149 -9.18 10.25 0.43
CA TYR A 149 -10.08 9.10 0.30
C TYR A 149 -10.83 8.79 1.61
N TRP A 150 -10.55 9.51 2.70
CA TRP A 150 -11.20 9.39 3.99
C TRP A 150 -11.68 10.75 4.52
N PRO A 151 -12.60 10.79 5.50
CA PRO A 151 -13.01 12.04 6.14
C PRO A 151 -11.87 12.62 6.97
N LEU A 152 -11.43 13.85 6.65
CA LEU A 152 -10.27 14.47 7.32
C LEU A 152 -10.54 14.90 8.77
N ARG A 153 -11.81 14.97 9.18
CA ARG A 153 -12.19 15.32 10.55
C ARG A 153 -12.89 14.14 11.22
N THR A 154 -12.60 13.96 12.51
CA THR A 154 -13.27 12.98 13.36
C THR A 154 -14.78 13.18 13.36
N LYS A 155 -15.51 12.07 13.43
CA LYS A 155 -16.97 11.96 13.40
C LYS A 155 -17.62 12.47 12.11
N GLN A 156 -16.86 12.54 11.02
CA GLN A 156 -17.38 12.80 9.68
C GLN A 156 -17.41 11.54 8.84
N TYR A 157 -18.31 11.54 7.85
CA TYR A 157 -18.51 10.45 6.91
C TYR A 157 -18.07 10.85 5.50
N LEU A 158 -17.60 9.88 4.75
CA LEU A 158 -17.39 9.93 3.31
C LEU A 158 -18.12 8.75 2.71
N ASN A 159 -18.94 9.02 1.68
CA ASN A 159 -19.60 7.97 0.91
C ASN A 159 -18.89 7.86 -0.45
N SER A 160 -18.56 6.65 -0.85
CA SER A 160 -17.97 6.34 -2.16
C SER A 160 -18.61 5.09 -2.73
N GLY A 161 -19.55 5.25 -3.67
CA GLY A 161 -20.36 4.14 -4.16
C GLY A 161 -21.12 3.45 -3.00
N PRO A 162 -21.02 2.11 -2.86
CA PRO A 162 -21.66 1.39 -1.76
C PRO A 162 -20.88 1.48 -0.44
N TYR A 163 -19.72 2.13 -0.40
CA TYR A 163 -18.85 2.21 0.77
C TYR A 163 -19.13 3.48 1.58
N GLN A 164 -19.32 3.33 2.88
CA GLN A 164 -19.40 4.41 3.84
C GLN A 164 -18.22 4.32 4.81
N ILE A 165 -17.46 5.41 4.90
CA ILE A 165 -16.25 5.53 5.70
C ILE A 165 -16.51 6.58 6.77
N LEU A 166 -16.38 6.20 8.04
CA LEU A 166 -16.40 7.11 9.18
C LEU A 166 -14.99 7.29 9.71
N ASN A 167 -14.55 8.53 9.89
CA ASN A 167 -13.39 8.80 10.72
C ASN A 167 -13.80 8.73 12.19
N GLU A 168 -13.47 7.65 12.87
CA GLU A 168 -13.84 7.45 14.27
C GLU A 168 -12.94 8.25 15.20
N LYS A 169 -11.63 8.23 14.94
CA LYS A 169 -10.59 8.83 15.77
C LYS A 169 -9.41 9.25 14.89
N SER A 170 -8.75 10.35 15.25
CA SER A 170 -7.48 10.76 14.66
C SER A 170 -6.52 11.19 15.77
N ASP A 171 -5.35 10.56 15.82
CA ASP A 171 -4.27 10.87 16.75
C ASP A 171 -3.06 11.37 15.95
N SER A 172 -2.51 12.52 16.34
CA SER A 172 -1.34 13.11 15.71
C SER A 172 -0.08 12.85 16.53
N TYR A 173 0.98 12.44 15.86
CA TYR A 173 2.33 12.27 16.41
C TYR A 173 3.30 13.15 15.63
N ASP A 174 4.53 13.29 16.13
CA ASP A 174 5.53 14.21 15.56
C ASP A 174 5.81 13.97 14.07
N SER A 175 5.84 12.70 13.65
CA SER A 175 6.20 12.31 12.27
C SER A 175 5.11 11.60 11.48
N PHE A 176 3.97 11.28 12.10
CA PHE A 176 2.87 10.59 11.44
C PHE A 176 1.53 10.83 12.15
N ASN A 177 0.44 10.46 11.49
CA ASN A 177 -0.89 10.46 12.08
C ASN A 177 -1.45 9.04 12.04
N ILE A 178 -2.22 8.67 13.06
CA ILE A 178 -3.04 7.46 13.06
C ILE A 178 -4.50 7.90 12.95
N THR A 179 -5.22 7.36 11.98
CA THR A 179 -6.66 7.57 11.85
C THR A 179 -7.35 6.23 11.89
N THR A 180 -8.25 6.03 12.85
CA THR A 180 -9.12 4.85 12.91
C THR A 180 -10.37 5.12 12.09
N LEU A 181 -10.61 4.27 11.10
CA LEU A 181 -11.74 4.37 10.20
C LEU A 181 -12.70 3.20 10.44
N LEU A 182 -14.00 3.48 10.39
CA LEU A 182 -15.01 2.43 10.30
C LEU A 182 -15.54 2.38 8.87
N LEU A 183 -15.34 1.24 8.22
CA LEU A 183 -15.77 0.94 6.86
C LEU A 183 -17.03 0.06 6.89
N ARG A 184 -18.05 0.47 6.16
CA ARG A 184 -19.29 -0.28 5.94
C ARG A 184 -19.60 -0.37 4.45
N LYS A 185 -20.09 -1.52 4.00
CA LYS A 185 -20.64 -1.69 2.65
C LYS A 185 -22.16 -1.78 2.71
N ARG A 186 -22.87 -1.03 1.87
CA ARG A 186 -24.33 -1.10 1.75
C ARG A 186 -24.77 -2.55 1.50
N ASN A 187 -25.88 -2.96 2.12
CA ASN A 187 -26.41 -4.33 2.08
C ASN A 187 -25.54 -5.41 2.76
N HIS A 188 -24.46 -5.02 3.43
CA HIS A 188 -23.73 -5.88 4.37
C HIS A 188 -23.98 -5.39 5.80
N SER A 189 -24.19 -6.32 6.73
CA SER A 189 -24.30 -6.01 8.17
C SER A 189 -22.92 -5.76 8.81
N GLU A 190 -21.87 -6.25 8.16
CA GLU A 190 -20.49 -6.16 8.64
C GLU A 190 -19.99 -4.71 8.65
N THR A 191 -19.29 -4.36 9.73
CA THR A 191 -18.53 -3.11 9.86
C THR A 191 -17.10 -3.49 10.18
N ARG A 192 -16.14 -2.93 9.45
CA ARG A 192 -14.71 -3.23 9.60
C ARG A 192 -13.98 -2.01 10.13
N THR A 193 -13.09 -2.23 11.08
CA THR A 193 -12.16 -1.20 11.53
C THR A 193 -10.89 -1.26 10.70
N ILE A 194 -10.47 -0.11 10.19
CA ILE A 194 -9.25 0.12 9.41
C ILE A 194 -8.37 1.13 10.15
#